data_AF-A0A967E4J4-F1
#
_entry.id   AF-A0A967E4J4-F1
#
_cell.length_a   1.000
_cell.length_b   1.000
_cell.length_c   1.000
_cell.angle_alpha   90.00
_cell.angle_beta   90.00
_cell.angle_gamma   90.00
#
_symmetry.space_group_name_H-M   'P 1'
#
loop_
_entity.id
_entity.type
_entity.pdbx_description
1 polymer ?
#
loop_
_entity_poly.entity_id
_entity_poly.type
_entity_poly.pdbx_seq_one_letter_code
_entity_poly.pdbx_strand_id
1 'polypeptide(L)'
;MKLYQAFATDLTQLLGHARAVRITVPSYMSLSIEDIGMSPDGHRLVSLCQYGEQNGDLMRDPDIVFLFHTVPGDEAAEPVSFRNDYLGISQEVYRYDETGRRTHVVPSLKQELKEFARAWFATLRDQGFFAPTTVREILSPSSCRSIHGA
;
A
#
# COMPACT_ATOMS: atom_id res chain seq x y z
N MET A 1 -7.68 6.88 14.65
CA MET A 1 -8.29 7.55 13.48
C MET A 1 -7.28 8.42 12.74
N LYS A 2 -6.76 9.50 13.34
CA LYS A 2 -5.85 10.47 12.66
C LYS A 2 -4.67 9.84 11.90
N LEU A 3 -4.04 8.82 12.46
CA LEU A 3 -2.91 8.15 11.81
C LEU A 3 -3.32 7.38 10.54
N TYR A 4 -4.48 6.71 10.55
CA TYR A 4 -4.97 6.00 9.35
C TYR A 4 -5.42 6.98 8.26
N GLN A 5 -5.94 8.15 8.63
CA GLN A 5 -6.21 9.23 7.67
C GLN A 5 -4.91 9.78 7.05
N ALA A 6 -3.84 9.90 7.85
CA ALA A 6 -2.53 10.28 7.34
C ALA A 6 -1.99 9.23 6.34
N PHE A 7 -2.12 7.94 6.63
CA PHE A 7 -1.75 6.90 5.67
C PHE A 7 -2.56 6.97 4.38
N ALA A 8 -3.88 7.19 4.46
CA ALA A 8 -4.71 7.36 3.28
C ALA A 8 -4.26 8.56 2.43
N THR A 9 -4.00 9.69 3.08
CA THR A 9 -3.48 10.91 2.42
C THR A 9 -2.15 10.63 1.71
N ASP A 10 -1.22 9.96 2.40
CA ASP A 10 0.11 9.68 1.87
C ASP A 10 0.07 8.70 0.69
N LEU A 11 -0.71 7.63 0.80
CA LEU A 11 -0.91 6.66 -0.27
C LEU A 11 -1.56 7.31 -1.49
N THR A 12 -2.58 8.15 -1.29
CA THR A 12 -3.23 8.90 -2.37
C THR A 12 -2.25 9.89 -3.03
N GLN A 13 -1.38 10.55 -2.26
CA GLN A 13 -0.33 11.40 -2.82
C GLN A 13 0.71 10.60 -3.63
N LEU A 14 1.17 9.46 -3.12
CA LEU A 14 2.17 8.61 -3.79
C LEU A 14 1.61 7.92 -5.04
N LEU A 15 0.33 7.58 -5.04
CA LEU A 15 -0.31 6.93 -6.18
C LEU A 15 -0.80 7.96 -7.22
N GLY A 16 -1.24 9.14 -6.79
CA GLY A 16 -1.87 10.13 -7.66
C GLY A 16 -3.14 9.57 -8.32
N HIS A 17 -3.27 9.76 -9.64
CA HIS A 17 -4.42 9.26 -10.42
C HIS A 17 -4.15 7.93 -11.14
N ALA A 18 -3.01 7.28 -10.88
CA ALA A 18 -2.64 6.04 -11.54
C ALA A 18 -3.12 4.80 -10.76
N ARG A 19 -3.13 3.64 -11.42
CA ARG A 19 -3.36 2.37 -10.73
C ARG A 19 -2.07 1.82 -10.13
N ALA A 20 -0.95 2.04 -10.80
CA ALA A 20 0.36 1.60 -10.35
C ALA A 20 1.41 2.65 -10.67
N VAL A 21 2.24 2.98 -9.69
CA VAL A 21 3.34 3.94 -9.80
C VAL A 21 4.61 3.31 -9.23
N ARG A 22 5.72 3.52 -9.93
CA ARG A 22 7.06 3.33 -9.37
C ARG A 22 7.71 4.69 -9.15
N ILE A 23 8.20 4.92 -7.95
CA ILE A 23 8.93 6.12 -7.58
C ILE A 23 10.39 5.74 -7.36
N THR A 24 11.29 6.47 -8.00
CA THR A 24 12.73 6.27 -7.87
C THR A 24 13.37 7.50 -7.25
N VAL A 25 14.15 7.26 -6.20
CA VAL A 25 15.05 8.24 -5.59
C VAL A 25 16.47 7.70 -5.73
N PRO A 26 17.46 8.51 -6.17
CA PRO A 26 18.85 8.07 -6.24
C PRO A 26 19.33 7.46 -4.92
N SER A 27 20.11 6.37 -5.02
CA SER A 27 20.71 5.65 -3.88
C SER A 27 19.74 4.88 -2.98
N TYR A 28 18.44 4.83 -3.28
CA TYR A 28 17.46 4.01 -2.56
C TYR A 28 16.76 3.01 -3.48
N MET A 29 16.24 1.93 -2.90
CA MET A 29 15.38 0.99 -3.63
C MET A 29 14.09 1.69 -4.07
N SER A 30 13.71 1.52 -5.33
CA SER A 30 12.47 2.11 -5.87
C SER A 30 11.25 1.64 -5.08
N LEU A 31 10.33 2.57 -4.87
CA LEU A 31 9.08 2.34 -4.17
C LEU A 31 7.97 2.10 -5.19
N SER A 32 7.36 0.93 -5.14
CA SER A 32 6.17 0.58 -5.93
C SER A 32 4.93 0.81 -5.09
N ILE A 33 3.93 1.49 -5.66
CA ILE A 33 2.62 1.72 -5.06
C ILE A 33 1.58 1.26 -6.05
N GLU A 34 0.69 0.36 -5.63
CA GLU A 34 -0.29 -0.27 -6.53
C GLU A 34 -1.67 -0.42 -5.88
N ASP A 35 -2.70 -0.01 -6.61
CA ASP A 35 -4.08 -0.40 -6.34
C ASP A 35 -4.31 -1.83 -6.83
N ILE A 36 -4.33 -2.75 -5.87
CA ILE A 36 -4.42 -4.19 -6.10
C ILE A 36 -5.88 -4.69 -6.13
N GLY A 37 -6.85 -3.78 -6.16
CA GLY A 37 -8.27 -4.09 -6.26
C GLY A 37 -9.00 -4.02 -4.92
N MET A 38 -9.93 -4.96 -4.71
CA MET A 38 -10.88 -4.93 -3.60
C MET A 38 -10.67 -6.13 -2.69
N SER A 39 -10.75 -5.90 -1.39
CA SER A 39 -10.88 -6.95 -0.37
C SER A 39 -12.20 -7.70 -0.52
N PRO A 40 -12.32 -8.91 0.05
CA PRO A 40 -13.55 -9.72 -0.04
C PRO A 40 -14.82 -8.99 0.44
N ASP A 41 -14.68 -8.07 1.39
CA ASP A 41 -15.78 -7.26 1.91
C ASP A 41 -15.93 -5.89 1.22
N GLY A 42 -15.32 -5.71 0.04
CA GLY A 42 -15.61 -4.60 -0.86
C GLY A 42 -14.85 -3.31 -0.54
N HIS A 43 -13.76 -3.38 0.21
CA HIS A 43 -12.89 -2.23 0.48
C HIS A 43 -11.66 -2.23 -0.42
N ARG A 44 -11.28 -1.05 -0.92
CA ARG A 44 -10.10 -0.85 -1.76
C ARG A 44 -8.81 -1.24 -1.02
N LEU A 45 -7.89 -1.87 -1.73
CA LEU A 45 -6.58 -2.31 -1.26
C LEU A 45 -5.45 -1.63 -2.03
N VAL A 46 -4.46 -1.11 -1.32
CA VAL A 46 -3.25 -0.51 -1.92
C VAL A 46 -2.01 -1.16 -1.31
N SER A 47 -1.15 -1.73 -2.16
CA SER A 47 0.19 -2.22 -1.80
C SER A 47 1.20 -1.08 -1.87
N LEU A 48 2.11 -1.06 -0.89
CA LEU A 48 3.29 -0.21 -0.83
C LEU A 48 4.51 -1.13 -0.62
N CYS A 49 5.37 -1.21 -1.64
CA CYS A 49 6.40 -2.24 -1.72
C CYS A 49 7.74 -1.68 -2.19
N GLN A 50 8.84 -2.10 -1.55
CA GLN A 50 10.17 -2.03 -2.14
C GLN A 50 10.59 -3.43 -2.60
N TYR A 51 11.35 -3.51 -3.69
CA TYR A 51 11.86 -4.76 -4.22
C TYR A 51 13.39 -4.77 -4.17
N GLY A 52 13.95 -5.81 -3.55
CA GLY A 52 15.31 -6.23 -3.77
C GLY A 52 15.39 -7.31 -4.85
N GLU A 53 16.60 -7.77 -5.14
CA GLU A 53 16.85 -8.91 -6.02
C GLU A 53 17.66 -9.98 -5.26
N GLN A 54 17.30 -11.25 -5.42
CA GLN A 54 18.08 -12.38 -4.93
C GLN A 54 18.11 -13.48 -5.99
N ASN A 55 19.30 -13.85 -6.47
CA ASN A 55 19.48 -14.87 -7.51
C ASN A 55 18.68 -14.60 -8.80
N GLY A 56 18.44 -13.32 -9.13
CA GLY A 56 17.62 -12.92 -10.29
C GLY A 56 16.12 -12.85 -10.02
N ASP A 57 15.65 -13.26 -8.83
CA ASP A 57 14.25 -13.13 -8.43
C ASP A 57 14.02 -11.79 -7.72
N LEU A 58 12.91 -11.12 -8.04
CA LEU A 58 12.45 -9.94 -7.31
C LEU A 58 11.86 -10.34 -5.97
N MET A 59 12.38 -9.72 -4.90
CA MET A 59 12.05 -10.04 -3.52
C MET A 59 11.42 -8.83 -2.83
N ARG A 60 10.24 -8.99 -2.23
CA ARG A 60 9.57 -7.91 -1.48
C ARG A 60 10.34 -7.59 -0.19
N ASP A 61 10.70 -6.33 0.01
CA ASP A 61 11.50 -5.87 1.17
C ASP A 61 11.22 -4.41 1.60
N PRO A 62 10.16 -4.17 2.40
CA PRO A 62 8.98 -5.00 2.59
C PRO A 62 7.88 -4.68 1.56
N ASP A 63 6.81 -5.49 1.57
CA ASP A 63 5.49 -5.16 1.04
C ASP A 63 4.48 -5.04 2.20
N ILE A 64 3.72 -3.95 2.21
CA ILE A 64 2.60 -3.77 3.13
C ILE A 64 1.35 -3.40 2.34
N VAL A 65 0.23 -4.04 2.68
CA VAL A 65 -1.07 -3.74 2.06
C VAL A 65 -1.92 -2.93 3.02
N PHE A 66 -2.52 -1.86 2.52
CA PHE A 66 -3.46 -1.02 3.23
C PHE A 66 -4.88 -1.21 2.71
N LEU A 67 -5.82 -1.30 3.64
CA LEU A 67 -7.24 -1.38 3.37
C LEU A 67 -7.90 -0.03 3.67
N PHE A 68 -8.57 0.53 2.66
CA PHE A 68 -9.22 1.83 2.73
C PHE A 68 -10.65 1.72 3.26
N HIS A 69 -10.98 2.63 4.17
CA HIS A 69 -12.30 2.81 4.74
C HIS A 69 -12.75 4.25 4.54
N THR A 70 -14.02 4.41 4.16
CA THR A 70 -14.66 5.72 4.20
C THR A 70 -14.99 6.06 5.66
N VAL A 71 -14.54 7.22 6.12
CA VAL A 71 -14.93 7.81 7.40
C VAL A 71 -15.72 9.10 7.12
N PRO A 72 -16.51 9.65 8.07
CA PRO A 72 -17.31 10.85 7.81
C PRO A 72 -16.45 12.01 7.28
N GLY A 73 -16.62 12.32 5.99
CA GLY A 73 -15.94 13.42 5.29
C GLY A 73 -14.49 13.15 4.86
N ASP A 74 -13.96 11.94 4.99
CA ASP A 74 -12.55 11.63 4.72
C ASP A 74 -12.32 10.13 4.45
N GLU A 75 -11.08 9.75 4.14
CA GLU A 75 -10.65 8.35 4.01
C GLU A 75 -9.63 7.97 5.09
N ALA A 76 -9.63 6.69 5.48
CA ALA A 76 -8.66 6.13 6.39
C ALA A 76 -8.11 4.82 5.83
N ALA A 77 -6.79 4.62 5.89
CA ALA A 77 -6.13 3.42 5.42
C ALA A 77 -5.46 2.71 6.59
N GLU A 78 -5.82 1.46 6.83
CA GLU A 78 -5.19 0.63 7.87
C GLU A 78 -4.32 -0.46 7.25
N PRO A 79 -3.14 -0.75 7.80
CA PRO A 79 -2.32 -1.86 7.30
C PRO A 79 -2.96 -3.19 7.66
N VAL A 80 -3.06 -4.10 6.68
CA VAL A 80 -3.76 -5.39 6.82
C VAL A 80 -2.91 -6.59 6.46
N SER A 81 -1.83 -6.41 5.70
CA SER A 81 -0.88 -7.47 5.34
C SER A 81 0.54 -6.95 5.38
N PHE A 82 1.49 -7.81 5.72
CA PHE A 82 2.92 -7.56 5.65
C PHE A 82 3.64 -8.78 5.09
N ARG A 83 4.56 -8.53 4.16
CA ARG A 83 5.39 -9.56 3.55
C ARG A 83 6.84 -9.09 3.41
N ASN A 84 7.77 -9.98 3.76
CA ASN A 84 9.20 -9.81 3.52
C ASN A 84 9.76 -11.14 3.02
N ASP A 85 10.19 -11.18 1.77
CA ASP A 85 10.61 -12.42 1.13
C ASP A 85 12.00 -12.89 1.61
N TYR A 86 12.89 -11.98 2.00
CA TYR A 86 14.21 -12.33 2.56
C TYR A 86 14.11 -13.00 3.94
N LEU A 87 13.12 -12.59 4.73
CA LEU A 87 12.87 -13.15 6.06
C LEU A 87 11.88 -14.32 6.05
N GLY A 88 11.29 -14.65 4.90
CA GLY A 88 10.23 -15.65 4.79
C GLY A 88 8.97 -15.30 5.59
N ILE A 89 8.68 -14.02 5.79
CA ILE A 89 7.56 -13.54 6.59
C ILE A 89 6.39 -13.21 5.67
N SER A 90 5.21 -13.73 6.01
CA SER A 90 3.92 -13.36 5.42
C SER A 90 2.85 -13.38 6.51
N GLN A 91 2.18 -12.25 6.72
CA GLN A 91 1.26 -12.05 7.83
C GLN A 91 0.01 -11.30 7.38
N GLU A 92 -1.15 -11.78 7.81
CA GLU A 92 -2.47 -11.21 7.50
C GLU A 92 -3.21 -10.87 8.80
N VAL A 93 -3.70 -9.63 8.90
CA VAL A 93 -4.43 -9.13 10.08
C VAL A 93 -5.82 -9.77 10.18
N TYR A 94 -6.47 -10.01 9.05
CA TYR A 94 -7.83 -10.55 8.98
C TYR A 94 -7.83 -11.94 8.36
N ARG A 95 -8.74 -12.80 8.83
CA ARG A 95 -9.09 -14.04 8.14
C ARG A 95 -10.51 -13.94 7.60
N TYR A 96 -10.71 -14.54 6.44
CA TYR A 96 -11.99 -14.59 5.75
C TYR A 96 -12.42 -16.06 5.62
N ASP A 97 -13.72 -16.31 5.71
CA ASP A 97 -14.28 -17.61 5.33
C ASP A 97 -14.45 -17.73 3.80
N GLU A 98 -14.91 -18.89 3.35
CA GLU A 98 -15.15 -19.20 1.93
C GLU A 98 -16.19 -18.26 1.28
N THR A 99 -17.03 -17.58 2.08
CA THR A 99 -18.01 -16.62 1.59
C THR A 99 -17.45 -15.19 1.52
N GLY A 100 -16.19 -15.00 1.89
CA GLY A 100 -15.55 -13.67 1.93
C GLY A 100 -15.91 -12.85 3.16
N ARG A 101 -16.51 -13.46 4.19
CA ARG A 101 -16.83 -12.75 5.44
C ARG A 101 -15.62 -12.77 6.38
N ARG A 102 -15.30 -11.62 6.97
CA ARG A 102 -14.28 -11.54 8.04
C ARG A 102 -14.72 -12.35 9.26
N THR A 103 -13.90 -13.32 9.65
CA THR A 103 -14.17 -14.21 10.79
C THR A 103 -13.25 -13.98 11.97
N HIS A 104 -12.06 -13.42 11.74
CA HIS A 104 -11.07 -13.18 12.78
C HIS A 104 -10.24 -11.93 12.51
N VAL A 105 -9.77 -11.31 13.58
CA VAL A 105 -8.79 -10.22 13.58
C VAL A 105 -7.69 -10.57 14.57
N VAL A 106 -6.43 -10.33 14.19
CA VAL A 106 -5.26 -10.45 15.08
C VAL A 106 -4.89 -9.04 15.59
N PRO A 107 -5.34 -8.62 16.79
CA PRO A 107 -5.22 -7.22 17.21
C PRO A 107 -3.77 -6.78 17.48
N SER A 108 -2.94 -7.69 17.98
CA SER A 108 -1.51 -7.42 18.20
C SER A 108 -0.79 -7.11 16.89
N LEU A 109 -0.97 -7.96 15.87
CA LEU A 109 -0.40 -7.76 14.55
C LEU A 109 -0.89 -6.45 13.93
N LYS A 110 -2.19 -6.13 14.04
CA LYS A 110 -2.73 -4.85 13.56
C LYS A 110 -2.02 -3.65 14.20
N GLN A 111 -1.72 -3.74 15.49
CA GLN A 111 -1.01 -2.70 16.22
C GLN A 111 0.48 -2.64 15.81
N GLU A 112 1.14 -3.78 15.62
CA GLU A 112 2.53 -3.88 15.16
C GLU A 112 2.69 -3.28 13.76
N LEU A 113 1.85 -3.68 12.80
CA LEU A 113 1.90 -3.14 11.44
C LEU A 113 1.61 -1.65 11.39
N LYS A 114 0.75 -1.13 12.28
CA LYS A 114 0.51 0.31 12.40
C LYS A 114 1.75 1.08 12.83
N GLU A 115 2.47 0.60 13.86
CA GLU A 115 3.69 1.27 14.31
C GLU A 115 4.83 1.11 13.30
N PHE A 116 4.95 -0.06 12.66
CA PHE A 116 5.88 -0.27 11.55
C PHE A 116 5.62 0.71 10.41
N ALA A 117 4.38 0.78 9.91
CA ALA A 117 4.00 1.69 8.83
C ALA A 117 4.30 3.15 9.20
N ARG A 118 4.00 3.56 10.44
CA ARG A 118 4.31 4.91 10.91
C ARG A 118 5.80 5.23 10.82
N ALA A 119 6.65 4.32 11.30
CA ALA A 119 8.09 4.51 11.24
C ALA A 119 8.60 4.51 9.78
N TRP A 120 8.09 3.59 8.97
CA TRP A 120 8.51 3.45 7.58
C TRP A 120 8.11 4.66 6.73
N PHE A 121 6.89 5.18 6.87
CA PHE A 121 6.49 6.42 6.19
C PHE A 121 7.38 7.62 6.57
N ALA A 122 7.82 7.71 7.83
CA ALA A 122 8.79 8.74 8.24
C ALA A 122 10.12 8.56 7.49
N THR A 123 10.65 7.34 7.44
CA THR A 123 11.85 7.01 6.67
C THR A 123 11.69 7.35 5.19
N LEU A 124 10.56 7.01 4.55
CA LEU A 124 10.31 7.32 3.14
C LEU A 124 10.29 8.84 2.88
N ARG A 125 9.80 9.64 3.83
CA ARG A 125 9.87 11.10 3.76
C ARG A 125 11.29 11.61 3.84
N ASP A 126 12.07 11.11 4.80
CA ASP A 126 13.48 11.51 4.98
C ASP A 126 14.34 11.10 3.78
N GLN A 127 14.02 9.97 3.15
CA GLN A 127 14.63 9.51 1.91
C GLN A 127 14.19 10.33 0.69
N GLY A 128 13.15 11.16 0.80
CA GLY A 128 12.71 12.07 -0.26
C GLY A 128 11.68 11.50 -1.23
N PHE A 129 11.04 10.36 -0.94
CA PHE A 129 10.00 9.78 -1.83
C PHE A 129 8.77 10.67 -2.03
N PHE A 130 8.57 11.65 -1.14
CA PHE A 130 7.48 12.62 -1.21
C PHE A 130 7.90 13.95 -1.86
N ALA A 131 9.17 14.10 -2.26
CA ALA A 131 9.66 15.32 -2.86
C ALA A 131 9.10 15.50 -4.29
N PRO A 132 8.86 16.74 -4.75
CA PRO A 132 8.40 16.98 -6.12
C PRO A 132 9.47 16.61 -7.17
N THR A 133 10.73 16.44 -6.77
CA THR A 133 11.87 16.13 -7.63
C THR A 133 12.05 14.63 -7.90
N THR A 134 11.23 13.75 -7.30
CA THR A 134 11.31 12.30 -7.54
C THR A 134 10.94 11.93 -8.96
N VAL A 135 11.58 10.91 -9.52
CA VAL A 135 11.15 10.34 -10.80
C VAL A 135 9.98 9.39 -10.55
N ARG A 136 8.86 9.64 -11.23
CA ARG A 136 7.62 8.85 -11.10
C ARG A 136 7.28 8.22 -12.44
N GLU A 137 7.22 6.91 -12.46
CA GLU A 137 6.85 6.10 -13.61
C GLU A 137 5.45 5.53 -13.41
N ILE A 138 4.52 5.84 -14.32
CA ILE A 138 3.16 5.28 -14.31
C ILE A 138 3.21 3.93 -15.02
N LEU A 139 3.07 2.84 -14.25
CA LEU A 139 3.15 1.48 -14.78
C LEU A 139 1.82 1.00 -15.38
N SER A 140 0.71 1.59 -14.96
CA SER A 140 -0.62 1.30 -15.50
C SER A 140 -1.51 2.55 -15.36
N PRO A 141 -1.84 3.24 -16.46
CA PRO A 141 -2.76 4.36 -16.40
C PRO A 141 -4.16 3.86 -16.06
N SER A 142 -4.86 4.59 -15.19
CA SER A 142 -6.27 4.34 -14.89
C SER A 142 -7.05 4.44 -16.20
N SER A 143 -7.77 3.40 -16.57
CA SER A 143 -8.61 3.42 -17.77
C SER A 143 -9.64 4.53 -17.61
N CYS A 144 -9.44 5.63 -18.34
CA CYS A 144 -10.44 6.67 -18.49
C CYS A 144 -11.67 5.99 -19.10
N ARG A 145 -12.72 5.81 -18.30
CA ARG A 145 -13.99 5.27 -18.78
C ARG A 145 -14.58 6.35 -19.68
N SER A 146 -14.29 6.30 -20.98
CA SER A 146 -14.95 7.16 -21.95
C SER A 146 -16.45 6.93 -21.84
N ILE A 147 -17.15 7.91 -21.30
CA ILE A 147 -18.59 8.04 -21.45
C ILE A 147 -18.89 8.39 -22.91
N HIS A 148 -18.84 7.39 -23.80
CA HIS A 148 -19.59 7.47 -25.05
C HIS A 148 -21.03 7.06 -24.72
N GLY A 149 -21.81 8.04 -24.28
CA GLY A 149 -23.27 7.97 -24.32
C GLY A 149 -23.72 8.06 -25.77
N ALA A 150 -24.61 7.13 -26.13
CA ALA A 150 -25.28 7.00 -27.41
C ALA A 150 -26.17 8.20 -27.77
#